data_AF-A0A540LGK6-F1
#
_entry.id   AF-A0A540LGK6-F1
#
_cell.length_a   1.000
_cell.length_b   1.000
_cell.length_c   1.000
_cell.angle_alpha   90.00
_cell.angle_beta   90.00
_cell.angle_gamma   90.00
#
_symmetry.space_group_name_H-M   'P 1'
#
loop_
_entity.id
_entity.type
_entity.pdbx_description
1 polymer ?
#
loop_
_entity_poly.entity_id
_entity_poly.type
_entity_poly.pdbx_seq_one_letter_code
_entity_poly.pdbx_strand_id
1 'polypeptide(L)'
;MEEDSIEDLLSRATKYALEAGCIRVRRKERVTRCVSLHLQTIFDQLVSLYIPLFQCQWRRLKYLFEEPALLPSGVTPLIHATRCYISAWIHDLYVSNREAVQTLCCLTFLKHYSHEEVYCSSEYDAFLIHLNADIRPTHIKGTPEDTVYVPVLSDSPAWGTANPFNIENFVLDRNLVQGIIANMKRYWRTSTVGSDNLGRPFWLLDWHEDCECCAWFPREGNYTMEDVLVAYILGAACTPNLGFRDVDDWQNGIVPENVNPLSYDRVKDRHFYGGYEVRTIERRQIVVKLDEETLDRVLEDHRFYSGYVVGDGKQRQIPIFVRGTTQGPPPNKRKKTKDKVSVSNAAIQTGSESFKAEASTTVDQFQIVDWTYYHRVILSMDSDTRSQSLWEIVQTLDC
;
A
#
# COMPACT_ATOMS: atom_id res chain seq x y z
N MET A 1 -59.63 20.48 12.99
CA MET A 1 -58.36 21.19 13.19
C MET A 1 -57.31 20.12 13.11
N GLU A 2 -56.62 20.04 11.98
CA GLU A 2 -55.48 19.12 11.83
C GLU A 2 -54.35 19.68 12.69
N GLU A 3 -53.89 18.89 13.65
CA GLU A 3 -52.69 19.21 14.41
C GLU A 3 -51.50 19.11 13.44
N ASP A 4 -50.96 20.26 13.04
CA ASP A 4 -49.69 20.30 12.30
C ASP A 4 -48.67 19.45 13.08
N SER A 5 -48.07 18.47 12.41
CA SER A 5 -47.00 17.66 12.98
C SER A 5 -45.89 18.57 13.52
N ILE A 6 -45.31 18.21 14.66
CA ILE A 6 -44.16 18.93 15.25
C ILE A 6 -43.03 19.09 14.21
N GLU A 7 -42.86 18.12 13.31
CA GLU A 7 -41.88 18.19 12.23
C GLU A 7 -42.14 19.35 11.25
N ASP A 8 -43.40 19.61 10.92
CA ASP A 8 -43.79 20.70 10.02
C ASP A 8 -43.57 22.06 10.68
N LEU A 9 -43.91 22.18 11.97
CA LEU A 9 -43.64 23.40 12.75
C LEU A 9 -42.15 23.71 12.82
N LEU A 10 -41.31 22.69 13.07
CA LEU A 10 -39.85 22.84 13.12
C LEU A 10 -39.27 23.18 11.75
N SER A 11 -39.77 22.57 10.67
CA SER A 11 -39.37 22.88 9.30
C SER A 11 -39.63 24.35 8.94
N ARG A 12 -40.84 24.85 9.23
CA ARG A 12 -41.21 26.26 8.99
C ARG A 12 -40.37 27.22 9.83
N ALA A 13 -40.16 26.91 11.11
CA ALA A 13 -39.33 27.74 12.00
C ALA A 13 -37.87 27.81 11.53
N THR A 14 -37.32 26.68 11.08
CA THR A 14 -35.96 26.60 10.52
C THR A 14 -35.84 27.46 9.26
N LYS A 15 -36.82 27.37 8.35
CA LYS A 15 -36.85 28.18 7.12
C LYS A 15 -36.90 29.68 7.43
N TYR A 16 -37.78 30.09 8.35
CA TYR A 16 -37.86 31.49 8.79
C TYR A 16 -36.53 31.97 9.40
N ALA A 17 -35.89 31.17 10.25
CA ALA A 17 -34.63 31.52 10.89
C ALA A 17 -33.45 31.62 9.89
N LEU A 18 -33.48 30.84 8.79
CA LEU A 18 -32.53 30.94 7.69
C LEU A 18 -32.76 32.22 6.86
N GLU A 19 -34.01 32.50 6.50
CA GLU A 19 -34.39 33.68 5.70
C GLU A 19 -34.15 35.00 6.45
N ALA A 20 -34.39 35.01 7.76
CA ALA A 20 -34.10 36.15 8.63
C ALA A 20 -32.59 36.31 8.94
N GLY A 21 -31.75 35.37 8.50
CA GLY A 21 -30.31 35.38 8.78
C GLY A 21 -29.94 35.15 10.25
N CYS A 22 -30.91 34.76 11.08
CA CYS A 22 -30.72 34.44 12.50
C CYS A 22 -29.87 33.18 12.69
N ILE A 23 -29.98 32.23 11.75
CA ILE A 23 -29.15 31.04 11.68
C ILE A 23 -28.43 31.05 10.34
N ARG A 24 -27.11 30.92 10.36
CA ARG A 24 -26.31 30.70 9.15
C ARG A 24 -25.90 29.24 9.13
N VAL A 25 -26.36 28.50 8.12
CA VAL A 25 -25.75 27.21 7.81
C VAL A 25 -24.39 27.51 7.21
N ARG A 26 -23.35 27.45 8.04
CA ARG A 26 -22.00 27.34 7.53
C ARG A 26 -21.98 25.99 6.80
N ARG A 27 -21.89 26.00 5.46
CA ARG A 27 -21.54 24.79 4.73
C ARG A 27 -20.19 24.37 5.31
N LYS A 28 -20.20 23.38 6.20
CA LYS A 28 -18.98 22.70 6.60
C LYS A 28 -18.46 22.17 5.26
N GLU A 29 -17.31 22.68 4.82
CA GLU A 29 -16.60 22.04 3.71
C GLU A 29 -16.57 20.57 4.07
N ARG A 30 -17.14 19.72 3.19
CA ARG A 30 -17.08 18.29 3.40
C ARG A 30 -15.60 17.98 3.53
N VAL A 31 -15.18 17.60 4.73
CA VAL A 31 -13.80 17.17 4.93
C VAL A 31 -13.63 16.01 3.94
N THR A 32 -12.62 16.10 3.09
CA THR A 32 -12.26 15.03 2.19
C THR A 32 -10.91 14.49 2.62
N ARG A 33 -10.80 13.17 2.70
CA ARG A 33 -9.53 12.50 2.96
C ARG A 33 -8.99 11.94 1.65
N CYS A 34 -7.84 12.45 1.24
CA CYS A 34 -7.15 11.91 0.07
C CYS A 34 -6.33 10.69 0.52
N VAL A 35 -6.46 9.57 -0.19
CA VAL A 35 -5.72 8.34 0.11
C VAL A 35 -5.02 7.86 -1.15
N SER A 36 -3.69 7.73 -1.07
CA SER A 36 -2.87 7.23 -2.17
C SER A 36 -3.14 5.74 -2.40
N LEU A 37 -3.38 5.37 -3.65
CA LEU A 37 -3.56 3.98 -4.05
C LEU A 37 -2.20 3.28 -4.20
N HIS A 38 -2.13 2.01 -3.81
CA HIS A 38 -1.03 1.10 -4.15
C HIS A 38 -1.15 0.63 -5.60
N LEU A 39 -1.03 1.57 -6.53
CA LEU A 39 -1.35 1.34 -7.94
C LEU A 39 -0.44 0.29 -8.59
N GLN A 40 0.83 0.20 -8.17
CA GLN A 40 1.74 -0.88 -8.56
C GLN A 40 1.19 -2.25 -8.14
N THR A 41 0.76 -2.39 -6.88
CA THR A 41 0.21 -3.64 -6.35
C THR A 41 -1.08 -4.03 -7.07
N ILE A 42 -1.98 -3.07 -7.30
CA ILE A 42 -3.21 -3.30 -8.06
C ILE A 42 -2.87 -3.77 -9.48
N PHE A 43 -1.94 -3.10 -10.15
CA PHE A 43 -1.49 -3.46 -11.50
C PHE A 43 -0.93 -4.88 -11.55
N ASP A 44 0.01 -5.22 -10.68
CA ASP A 44 0.67 -6.53 -10.68
C ASP A 44 -0.32 -7.66 -10.40
N GLN A 45 -1.26 -7.45 -9.47
CA GLN A 45 -2.30 -8.43 -9.17
C GLN A 45 -3.29 -8.60 -10.33
N LEU A 46 -3.75 -7.52 -10.94
CA LEU A 46 -4.64 -7.60 -12.10
C LEU A 46 -3.93 -8.26 -13.28
N VAL A 47 -2.67 -7.93 -13.56
CA VAL A 47 -1.90 -8.60 -14.62
C VAL A 47 -1.78 -10.09 -14.33
N SER A 48 -1.45 -10.48 -13.10
CA SER A 48 -1.38 -11.88 -12.69
C SER A 48 -2.71 -12.61 -12.89
N LEU A 49 -3.82 -12.01 -12.47
CA LEU A 49 -5.18 -12.55 -12.60
C LEU A 49 -5.63 -12.69 -14.07
N TYR A 50 -5.24 -11.75 -14.93
CA TYR A 50 -5.70 -11.73 -16.32
C TYR A 50 -4.83 -12.54 -17.27
N ILE A 51 -3.57 -12.86 -16.93
CA ILE A 51 -2.71 -13.71 -17.79
C ILE A 51 -3.41 -15.04 -18.16
N PRO A 52 -4.00 -15.81 -17.21
CA PRO A 52 -4.72 -17.04 -17.55
C PRO A 52 -5.93 -16.80 -18.47
N LEU A 53 -6.69 -15.72 -18.27
CA LEU A 53 -7.82 -15.35 -19.12
C LEU A 53 -7.37 -15.06 -20.57
N PHE A 54 -6.30 -14.28 -20.72
CA PHE A 54 -5.69 -14.00 -22.01
C PHE A 54 -5.12 -15.27 -22.66
N GLN A 55 -4.55 -16.18 -21.86
CA GLN A 55 -3.98 -17.43 -22.35
C GLN A 55 -5.05 -18.30 -23.01
N CYS A 56 -6.24 -18.39 -22.41
CA CYS A 56 -7.37 -19.11 -22.98
C CYS A 56 -7.88 -18.48 -24.29
N GLN A 57 -7.74 -17.16 -24.45
CA GLN A 57 -8.11 -16.45 -25.68
C GLN A 57 -6.95 -16.29 -26.67
N TRP A 58 -5.76 -16.82 -26.37
CA TRP A 58 -4.53 -16.50 -27.11
C TRP A 58 -4.59 -16.85 -28.60
N ARG A 59 -5.23 -17.99 -28.95
CA ARG A 59 -5.41 -18.40 -30.36
C ARG A 59 -6.12 -17.33 -31.19
N ARG A 60 -6.95 -16.51 -30.55
CA ARG A 60 -7.73 -15.43 -31.16
C ARG A 60 -6.98 -14.11 -31.09
N LEU A 61 -6.16 -13.86 -30.06
CA LEU A 61 -5.45 -12.59 -29.92
C LEU A 61 -4.13 -12.55 -30.70
N LYS A 62 -3.53 -13.71 -31.01
CA LYS A 62 -2.20 -13.79 -31.64
C LYS A 62 -2.06 -12.99 -32.95
N TYR A 63 -3.14 -12.80 -33.70
CA TYR A 63 -3.08 -12.09 -34.99
C TYR A 63 -2.85 -10.58 -34.80
N LEU A 64 -3.20 -10.04 -33.63
CA LEU A 64 -2.89 -8.65 -33.27
C LEU A 64 -1.37 -8.42 -33.10
N PHE A 65 -0.58 -9.49 -33.08
CA PHE A 65 0.87 -9.50 -32.90
C PHE A 65 1.59 -10.09 -34.13
N GLU A 66 0.93 -10.13 -35.30
CA GLU A 66 1.49 -10.70 -36.53
C GLU A 66 2.67 -9.92 -37.11
N GLU A 67 2.81 -8.64 -36.76
CA GLU A 67 4.08 -7.92 -36.93
C GLU A 67 4.88 -8.02 -35.62
N PRO A 68 6.18 -8.36 -35.67
CA PRO A 68 7.03 -8.30 -34.49
C PRO A 68 7.24 -6.82 -34.12
N ALA A 69 6.24 -6.24 -33.46
CA ALA A 69 6.46 -5.08 -32.62
C ALA A 69 7.65 -5.41 -31.71
N LEU A 70 8.54 -4.43 -31.51
CA LEU A 70 9.75 -4.54 -30.70
C LEU A 70 9.35 -4.81 -29.24
N LEU A 71 9.00 -6.06 -28.95
CA LEU A 71 8.68 -6.51 -27.61
C LEU A 71 9.94 -6.37 -26.77
N PRO A 72 9.83 -5.85 -25.54
CA PRO A 72 10.95 -5.84 -24.62
C PRO A 72 11.51 -7.26 -24.44
N SER A 73 12.84 -7.36 -24.34
CA SER A 73 13.52 -8.65 -24.17
C SER A 73 12.94 -9.42 -22.98
N GLY A 74 12.60 -10.69 -23.18
CA GLY A 74 12.04 -11.56 -22.14
C GLY A 74 10.53 -11.41 -21.88
N VAL A 75 9.83 -10.51 -22.57
CA VAL A 75 8.37 -10.35 -22.43
C VAL A 75 7.64 -11.09 -23.55
N THR A 76 6.76 -12.01 -23.20
CA THR A 76 5.93 -12.71 -24.19
C THR A 76 4.83 -11.79 -24.73
N PRO A 77 4.37 -11.98 -25.98
CA PRO A 77 3.24 -11.23 -26.53
C PRO A 77 1.99 -11.28 -25.64
N LEU A 78 1.75 -12.42 -24.98
CA LEU A 78 0.64 -12.62 -24.04
C LEU A 78 0.73 -11.67 -22.83
N ILE A 79 1.90 -11.62 -22.19
CA ILE A 79 2.14 -10.75 -21.03
C ILE A 79 2.04 -9.29 -21.46
N HIS A 80 2.59 -8.95 -22.63
CA HIS A 80 2.49 -7.60 -23.19
C HIS A 80 1.04 -7.19 -23.45
N ALA A 81 0.22 -8.05 -24.05
CA ALA A 81 -1.21 -7.82 -24.27
C ALA A 81 -1.95 -7.54 -22.96
N THR A 82 -1.69 -8.37 -21.95
CA THR A 82 -2.33 -8.27 -20.64
C THR A 82 -1.95 -6.96 -19.95
N ARG A 83 -0.65 -6.63 -19.92
CA ARG A 83 -0.15 -5.36 -19.37
C ARG A 83 -0.77 -4.17 -20.08
N CYS A 84 -0.89 -4.23 -21.40
CA CYS A 84 -1.48 -3.15 -22.19
C CYS A 84 -2.97 -2.93 -21.85
N TYR A 85 -3.73 -4.01 -21.73
CA TYR A 85 -5.15 -3.96 -21.36
C TYR A 85 -5.37 -3.38 -19.96
N ILE A 86 -4.61 -3.84 -18.95
CA ILE A 86 -4.72 -3.31 -17.58
C ILE A 86 -4.20 -1.87 -17.47
N SER A 87 -3.14 -1.51 -18.21
CA SER A 87 -2.62 -0.14 -18.24
C SER A 87 -3.64 0.85 -18.79
N ALA A 88 -4.37 0.47 -19.84
CA ALA A 88 -5.46 1.28 -20.37
C ALA A 88 -6.60 1.44 -19.37
N TRP A 89 -6.97 0.36 -18.66
CA TRP A 89 -7.96 0.46 -17.58
C TRP A 89 -7.52 1.39 -16.44
N ILE A 90 -6.26 1.35 -16.02
CA ILE A 90 -5.73 2.29 -15.01
C ILE A 90 -5.75 3.74 -15.51
N HIS A 91 -5.41 3.96 -16.78
CA HIS A 91 -5.53 5.28 -17.40
C HIS A 91 -6.97 5.77 -17.36
N ASP A 92 -7.93 4.92 -17.69
CA ASP A 92 -9.36 5.26 -17.68
C ASP A 92 -9.94 5.41 -16.26
N LEU A 93 -9.35 4.73 -15.27
CA LEU A 93 -9.64 4.93 -13.86
C LEU A 93 -9.29 6.36 -13.41
N TYR A 94 -8.19 6.95 -13.93
CA TYR A 94 -7.86 8.35 -13.68
C TYR A 94 -8.94 9.28 -14.24
N VAL A 95 -9.33 9.07 -15.50
CA VAL A 95 -10.32 9.92 -16.18
C VAL A 95 -11.66 9.87 -15.43
N SER A 96 -12.10 8.68 -15.03
CA SER A 96 -13.34 8.51 -14.26
C SER A 96 -13.29 9.16 -12.88
N ASN A 97 -12.18 9.01 -12.15
CA ASN A 97 -12.03 9.65 -10.84
C ASN A 97 -11.93 11.17 -10.95
N ARG A 98 -11.29 11.68 -12.01
CA ARG A 98 -11.24 13.11 -12.29
C ARG A 98 -12.65 13.69 -12.42
N GLU A 99 -13.49 13.06 -13.23
CA GLU A 99 -14.89 13.48 -13.43
C GLU A 99 -15.67 13.45 -12.11
N ALA A 100 -15.57 12.35 -11.35
CA ALA A 100 -16.23 12.22 -10.05
C ALA A 100 -15.77 13.31 -9.05
N VAL A 101 -14.46 13.51 -8.89
CA VAL A 101 -13.88 14.47 -7.93
C VAL A 101 -14.20 15.92 -8.30
N GLN A 102 -14.25 16.25 -9.59
CA GLN A 102 -14.63 17.57 -10.07
C GLN A 102 -15.99 18.02 -9.53
N THR A 103 -16.94 17.08 -9.42
CA THR A 103 -18.29 17.36 -8.88
C THR A 103 -18.33 17.46 -7.35
N LEU A 104 -17.36 16.86 -6.65
CA LEU A 104 -17.39 16.71 -5.20
C LEU A 104 -16.56 17.76 -4.45
N CYS A 105 -15.32 18.02 -4.88
CA CYS A 105 -14.41 18.92 -4.19
C CYS A 105 -13.43 19.62 -5.14
N CYS A 106 -13.62 20.92 -5.33
CA CYS A 106 -12.78 21.75 -6.20
C CYS A 106 -11.30 21.77 -5.75
N LEU A 107 -11.02 21.84 -4.44
CA LEU A 107 -9.64 21.87 -3.94
C LEU A 107 -8.90 20.55 -4.21
N THR A 108 -9.55 19.41 -3.94
CA THR A 108 -8.97 18.09 -4.24
C THR A 108 -8.79 17.90 -5.74
N PHE A 109 -9.76 18.35 -6.55
CA PHE A 109 -9.66 18.33 -8.01
C PHE A 109 -8.43 19.12 -8.50
N LEU A 110 -8.27 20.38 -8.08
CA LEU A 110 -7.15 21.22 -8.50
C LEU A 110 -5.79 20.63 -8.09
N LYS A 111 -5.73 19.97 -6.93
CA LYS A 111 -4.50 19.40 -6.40
C LYS A 111 -4.08 18.10 -7.12
N HIS A 112 -5.02 17.19 -7.37
CA HIS A 112 -4.69 15.82 -7.82
C HIS A 112 -5.21 15.47 -9.23
N TYR A 113 -6.21 16.19 -9.75
CA TYR A 113 -6.96 15.83 -10.96
C TYR A 113 -7.08 16.98 -11.97
N SER A 114 -6.18 17.95 -11.91
CA SER A 114 -6.22 19.14 -12.78
C SER A 114 -5.82 18.85 -14.23
N HIS A 115 -5.00 17.82 -14.46
CA HIS A 115 -4.62 17.41 -15.82
C HIS A 115 -5.78 16.73 -16.54
N GLU A 116 -5.93 17.00 -17.83
CA GLU A 116 -7.00 16.44 -18.65
C GLU A 116 -6.47 15.31 -19.51
N GLU A 117 -7.16 14.18 -19.48
CA GLU A 117 -6.87 12.98 -20.24
C GLU A 117 -8.17 12.46 -20.83
N VAL A 118 -8.06 11.70 -21.93
CA VAL A 118 -9.22 11.13 -22.62
C VAL A 118 -9.20 9.61 -22.49
N TYR A 119 -10.37 9.05 -22.21
CA TYR A 119 -10.59 7.60 -22.17
C TYR A 119 -9.92 6.88 -23.34
N CYS A 120 -9.17 5.82 -23.04
CA CYS A 120 -8.66 4.84 -23.99
C CYS A 120 -9.80 3.97 -24.52
N SER A 121 -10.71 3.56 -23.63
CA SER A 121 -11.93 2.83 -23.95
C SER A 121 -13.05 3.20 -22.98
N SER A 122 -14.29 3.23 -23.46
CA SER A 122 -15.47 3.33 -22.61
C SER A 122 -15.98 1.96 -22.12
N GLU A 123 -15.37 0.87 -22.59
CA GLU A 123 -15.82 -0.49 -22.34
C GLU A 123 -14.68 -1.42 -21.91
N TYR A 124 -14.96 -2.25 -20.91
CA TYR A 124 -14.09 -3.29 -20.39
C TYR A 124 -14.94 -4.50 -20.01
N ASP A 125 -14.32 -5.60 -19.59
CA ASP A 125 -15.03 -6.72 -18.99
C ASP A 125 -15.76 -6.33 -17.68
N ALA A 126 -16.77 -7.12 -17.33
CA ALA A 126 -17.66 -6.84 -16.21
C ALA A 126 -16.94 -6.63 -14.88
N PHE A 127 -15.84 -7.35 -14.64
CA PHE A 127 -15.07 -7.21 -13.41
C PHE A 127 -14.33 -5.87 -13.37
N LEU A 128 -13.60 -5.51 -14.43
CA LEU A 128 -12.90 -4.21 -14.49
C LEU A 128 -13.85 -3.01 -14.47
N ILE A 129 -15.04 -3.13 -15.05
CA ILE A 129 -16.07 -2.08 -14.96
C ILE A 129 -16.58 -1.92 -13.53
N HIS A 130 -16.85 -3.03 -12.85
CA HIS A 130 -17.27 -3.01 -11.45
C HIS A 130 -16.17 -2.41 -10.57
N LEU A 131 -14.91 -2.82 -10.78
CA LEU A 131 -13.75 -2.28 -10.07
C LEU A 131 -13.57 -0.78 -10.30
N ASN A 132 -13.80 -0.29 -11.53
CA ASN A 132 -13.76 1.13 -11.85
C ASN A 132 -14.88 1.93 -11.18
N ALA A 133 -16.09 1.36 -11.10
CA ALA A 133 -17.21 1.97 -10.41
C ALA A 133 -16.96 2.07 -8.91
N ASP A 134 -16.32 1.05 -8.33
CA ASP A 134 -16.08 0.99 -6.91
C ASP A 134 -14.90 1.86 -6.45
N ILE A 135 -13.78 1.90 -7.20
CA ILE A 135 -12.63 2.77 -6.90
C ILE A 135 -12.95 4.21 -7.32
N ARG A 136 -13.80 4.86 -6.53
CA ARG A 136 -14.22 6.26 -6.68
C ARG A 136 -14.32 6.91 -5.30
N PRO A 137 -14.51 8.24 -5.22
CA PRO A 137 -14.76 8.91 -3.95
C PRO A 137 -15.86 8.20 -3.15
N THR A 138 -15.56 7.81 -1.92
CA THR A 138 -16.42 6.91 -1.13
C THR A 138 -16.69 7.51 0.24
N HIS A 139 -17.96 7.56 0.63
CA HIS A 139 -18.37 8.05 1.94
C HIS A 139 -18.37 6.91 2.97
N ILE A 140 -17.62 7.07 4.06
CA ILE A 140 -17.59 6.10 5.15
C ILE A 140 -18.41 6.60 6.34
N LYS A 141 -19.49 5.89 6.63
CA LYS A 141 -20.44 6.19 7.70
C LYS A 141 -20.05 5.53 9.01
N GLY A 142 -20.53 6.09 10.12
CA GLY A 142 -20.41 5.48 11.45
C GLY A 142 -18.98 5.45 11.99
N THR A 143 -18.10 6.29 11.43
CA THR A 143 -16.77 6.56 11.97
C THR A 143 -16.76 7.95 12.62
N PRO A 144 -15.79 8.27 13.51
CA PRO A 144 -15.74 9.58 14.19
C PRO A 144 -15.67 10.78 13.24
N GLU A 145 -15.28 10.57 11.98
CA GLU A 145 -15.04 11.64 11.02
C GLU A 145 -16.12 11.78 9.94
N ASP A 146 -16.97 10.77 9.74
CA ASP A 146 -18.06 10.71 8.74
C ASP A 146 -17.74 11.52 7.47
N THR A 147 -16.80 10.99 6.69
CA THR A 147 -16.03 11.75 5.70
C THR A 147 -15.94 11.03 4.35
N VAL A 148 -15.70 11.79 3.28
CA VAL A 148 -15.51 11.23 1.94
C VAL A 148 -14.03 10.98 1.70
N TYR A 149 -13.69 9.73 1.42
CA TYR A 149 -12.37 9.29 1.04
C TYR A 149 -12.23 9.39 -0.48
N VAL A 150 -11.20 10.07 -0.96
CA VAL A 150 -10.92 10.30 -2.38
C VAL A 150 -9.66 9.52 -2.74
N PRO A 151 -9.72 8.58 -3.69
CA PRO A 151 -8.53 7.87 -4.13
C PRO A 151 -7.58 8.83 -4.85
N VAL A 152 -6.28 8.64 -4.69
CA VAL A 152 -5.22 9.37 -5.39
C VAL A 152 -4.35 8.35 -6.11
N LEU A 153 -4.36 8.38 -7.44
CA LEU A 153 -3.61 7.40 -8.25
C LEU A 153 -2.10 7.63 -8.21
N SER A 154 -1.68 8.90 -8.14
CA SER A 154 -0.27 9.28 -8.01
C SER A 154 -0.18 10.66 -7.37
N ASP A 155 0.77 10.83 -6.44
CA ASP A 155 1.04 12.13 -5.81
C ASP A 155 1.81 13.08 -6.73
N SER A 156 2.56 12.53 -7.70
CA SER A 156 3.39 13.28 -8.64
C SER A 156 3.42 12.60 -10.01
N PRO A 157 2.29 12.64 -10.76
CA PRO A 157 2.21 12.03 -12.08
C PRO A 157 3.14 12.71 -13.10
N ALA A 158 3.83 11.90 -13.91
CA ALA A 158 4.72 12.32 -14.99
C ALA A 158 3.95 12.48 -16.31
N TRP A 159 3.02 13.45 -16.35
CA TRP A 159 2.20 13.72 -17.53
C TRP A 159 3.02 13.94 -18.80
N GLY A 160 2.47 13.53 -19.95
CA GLY A 160 3.16 13.61 -21.24
C GLY A 160 4.18 12.48 -21.51
N THR A 161 4.32 11.52 -20.58
CA THR A 161 5.10 10.30 -20.79
C THR A 161 4.19 9.11 -21.11
N ALA A 162 4.77 8.01 -21.62
CA ALA A 162 4.03 6.76 -21.86
C ALA A 162 3.54 6.07 -20.56
N ASN A 163 4.03 6.50 -19.39
CA ASN A 163 3.72 5.95 -18.08
C ASN A 163 3.58 7.08 -17.05
N PRO A 164 2.46 7.80 -17.07
CA PRO A 164 2.27 8.97 -16.20
C PRO A 164 2.23 8.61 -14.71
N PHE A 165 1.96 7.35 -14.36
CA PHE A 165 1.83 6.91 -12.96
C PHE A 165 3.10 6.28 -12.40
N ASN A 166 4.17 6.21 -13.18
CA ASN A 166 5.45 5.57 -12.80
C ASN A 166 5.30 4.09 -12.37
N ILE A 167 4.38 3.36 -12.99
CA ILE A 167 4.15 1.92 -12.72
C ILE A 167 5.17 1.09 -13.49
N GLU A 168 5.87 0.18 -12.83
CA GLU A 168 6.81 -0.72 -13.50
C GLU A 168 6.05 -1.61 -14.50
N ASN A 169 6.63 -1.82 -15.69
CA ASN A 169 6.04 -2.62 -16.76
C ASN A 169 4.71 -2.08 -17.35
N PHE A 170 4.37 -0.82 -17.07
CA PHE A 170 3.23 -0.14 -17.68
C PHE A 170 3.45 0.04 -19.18
N VAL A 171 2.44 -0.32 -19.97
CA VAL A 171 2.49 -0.23 -21.44
C VAL A 171 1.16 0.33 -21.90
N LEU A 172 1.16 1.48 -22.56
CA LEU A 172 -0.07 2.07 -23.10
C LEU A 172 -0.01 2.12 -24.62
N ASP A 173 -0.74 1.23 -25.27
CA ASP A 173 -0.97 1.23 -26.72
C ASP A 173 -2.48 1.20 -27.00
N ARG A 174 -3.03 2.36 -27.36
CA ARG A 174 -4.47 2.54 -27.62
C ARG A 174 -4.96 1.68 -28.79
N ASN A 175 -4.14 1.46 -29.82
CA ASN A 175 -4.53 0.65 -30.98
C ASN A 175 -4.62 -0.83 -30.60
N LEU A 176 -3.63 -1.32 -29.85
CA LEU A 176 -3.64 -2.69 -29.36
C LEU A 176 -4.83 -2.94 -28.42
N VAL A 177 -5.12 -2.00 -27.51
CA VAL A 177 -6.25 -2.09 -26.57
C VAL A 177 -7.58 -2.17 -27.31
N GLN A 178 -7.80 -1.32 -28.31
CA GLN A 178 -9.02 -1.39 -29.14
C GLN A 178 -9.14 -2.73 -29.86
N GLY A 179 -8.03 -3.25 -30.40
CA GLY A 179 -8.00 -4.57 -31.01
C GLY A 179 -8.35 -5.69 -30.03
N ILE A 180 -7.76 -5.66 -28.82
CA ILE A 180 -8.04 -6.62 -27.74
C ILE A 180 -9.53 -6.61 -27.37
N ILE A 181 -10.06 -5.42 -27.07
CA ILE A 181 -11.46 -5.23 -26.66
C ILE A 181 -12.42 -5.70 -27.75
N ALA A 182 -12.19 -5.32 -29.01
CA ALA A 182 -13.03 -5.72 -30.14
C ALA A 182 -13.11 -7.26 -30.31
N ASN A 183 -12.04 -7.98 -29.95
CA ASN A 183 -12.03 -9.44 -29.95
C ASN A 183 -12.73 -10.04 -28.73
N MET A 184 -12.48 -9.46 -27.55
CA MET A 184 -12.97 -9.99 -26.28
C MET A 184 -14.47 -9.81 -26.10
N LYS A 185 -15.07 -8.73 -26.60
CA LYS A 185 -16.53 -8.46 -26.53
C LYS A 185 -17.43 -9.61 -27.00
N ARG A 186 -16.91 -10.52 -27.84
CA ARG A 186 -17.67 -11.67 -28.34
C ARG A 186 -17.79 -12.83 -27.35
N TYR A 187 -16.97 -12.85 -26.30
CA TYR A 187 -16.81 -13.99 -25.40
C TYR A 187 -16.74 -13.58 -23.93
N TRP A 188 -16.40 -12.32 -23.68
CA TRP A 188 -16.40 -11.73 -22.35
C TRP A 188 -17.65 -10.87 -22.21
N ARG A 189 -18.25 -10.92 -21.02
CA ARG A 189 -19.27 -9.96 -20.63
C ARG A 189 -18.60 -8.61 -20.50
N THR A 190 -18.82 -7.72 -21.46
CA THR A 190 -18.33 -6.35 -21.41
C THR A 190 -19.44 -5.39 -21.01
N SER A 191 -19.06 -4.30 -20.36
CA SER A 191 -19.98 -3.24 -19.95
C SER A 191 -19.32 -1.88 -20.13
N THR A 192 -20.11 -0.82 -20.04
CA THR A 192 -19.62 0.55 -20.16
C THR A 192 -19.24 1.10 -18.79
N VAL A 193 -18.22 1.96 -18.75
CA VAL A 193 -17.86 2.72 -17.55
C VAL A 193 -19.07 3.54 -17.07
N GLY A 194 -19.44 3.38 -15.79
CA GLY A 194 -20.57 4.07 -15.19
C GLY A 194 -20.31 5.55 -14.93
N SER A 195 -21.36 6.36 -14.79
CA SER A 195 -21.27 7.81 -14.55
C SER A 195 -21.44 8.22 -13.08
N ASP A 196 -21.52 7.24 -12.16
CA ASP A 196 -21.74 7.51 -10.75
C ASP A 196 -20.55 8.23 -10.10
N ASN A 197 -20.80 9.32 -9.37
CA ASN A 197 -19.71 10.10 -8.75
C ASN A 197 -19.19 9.49 -7.45
N LEU A 198 -19.89 8.50 -6.89
CA LEU A 198 -19.52 7.85 -5.65
C LEU A 198 -19.24 6.37 -5.88
N GLY A 199 -18.19 5.89 -5.22
CA GLY A 199 -17.78 4.49 -5.24
C GLY A 199 -18.25 3.71 -4.02
N ARG A 200 -17.59 2.57 -3.82
CA ARG A 200 -17.89 1.62 -2.76
C ARG A 200 -16.63 1.33 -1.94
N PRO A 201 -16.74 0.97 -0.66
CA PRO A 201 -15.60 1.03 0.26
C PRO A 201 -14.65 -0.16 0.21
N PHE A 202 -14.81 -1.11 -0.72
CA PHE A 202 -13.92 -2.28 -0.79
C PHE A 202 -12.42 -1.88 -0.91
N TRP A 203 -12.11 -0.81 -1.64
CA TRP A 203 -10.74 -0.32 -1.84
C TRP A 203 -10.14 0.35 -0.59
N LEU A 204 -10.93 0.52 0.47
CA LEU A 204 -10.50 1.04 1.77
C LEU A 204 -10.33 -0.07 2.81
N LEU A 205 -10.46 -1.34 2.42
CA LEU A 205 -10.20 -2.47 3.31
C LEU A 205 -8.69 -2.65 3.52
N ASP A 206 -8.31 -2.92 4.77
CA ASP A 206 -6.92 -3.13 5.17
C ASP A 206 -6.53 -4.60 5.00
N TRP A 207 -5.32 -4.85 4.51
CA TRP A 207 -4.78 -6.21 4.36
C TRP A 207 -3.55 -6.41 5.23
N HIS A 208 -3.47 -7.59 5.84
CA HIS A 208 -2.36 -8.01 6.69
C HIS A 208 -1.66 -9.26 6.15
N GLU A 209 -0.47 -9.54 6.67
CA GLU A 209 0.48 -10.54 6.14
C GLU A 209 -0.12 -11.95 5.95
N ASP A 210 -1.13 -12.31 6.75
CA ASP A 210 -1.82 -13.61 6.67
C ASP A 210 -2.89 -13.69 5.56
N CYS A 211 -2.84 -12.80 4.55
CA CYS A 211 -3.89 -12.64 3.54
C CYS A 211 -5.27 -12.35 4.16
N GLU A 212 -5.26 -11.74 5.34
CA GLU A 212 -6.46 -11.37 6.08
C GLU A 212 -6.88 -9.96 5.69
N CYS A 213 -8.16 -9.81 5.35
CA CYS A 213 -8.74 -8.52 4.99
C CYS A 213 -9.65 -8.04 6.12
N CYS A 214 -9.49 -6.80 6.54
CA CYS A 214 -10.18 -6.21 7.68
C CYS A 214 -10.88 -4.90 7.30
N ALA A 215 -12.03 -4.64 7.92
CA ALA A 215 -12.75 -3.38 7.82
C ALA A 215 -12.54 -2.57 9.10
N TRP A 216 -11.94 -1.39 8.97
CA TRP A 216 -11.80 -0.41 10.06
C TRP A 216 -13.05 0.49 10.22
N PHE A 217 -14.07 0.26 9.39
CA PHE A 217 -15.38 0.88 9.46
C PHE A 217 -16.48 -0.18 9.67
N PRO A 218 -17.65 0.20 10.24
CA PRO A 218 -18.72 -0.75 10.50
C PRO A 218 -19.34 -1.25 9.19
N ARG A 219 -19.91 -2.47 9.22
CA ARG A 219 -20.59 -3.05 8.05
C ARG A 219 -21.85 -2.28 7.65
N GLU A 220 -22.67 -1.93 8.63
CA GLU A 220 -23.98 -1.33 8.38
C GLU A 220 -23.86 0.00 7.62
N GLY A 221 -24.49 0.05 6.45
CA GLY A 221 -24.52 1.24 5.60
C GLY A 221 -23.23 1.56 4.82
N ASN A 222 -22.19 0.73 4.94
CA ASN A 222 -20.91 0.89 4.22
C ASN A 222 -20.70 -0.21 3.17
N TYR A 223 -20.70 -1.49 3.54
CA TYR A 223 -20.33 -2.57 2.61
C TYR A 223 -21.24 -3.81 2.68
N THR A 224 -21.25 -4.55 1.58
CA THR A 224 -22.02 -5.77 1.33
C THR A 224 -21.09 -6.93 0.97
N MET A 225 -21.64 -8.13 0.78
CA MET A 225 -20.83 -9.28 0.37
C MET A 225 -20.28 -9.17 -1.06
N GLU A 226 -20.89 -8.33 -1.91
CA GLU A 226 -20.36 -8.03 -3.24
C GLU A 226 -19.03 -7.30 -3.15
N ASP A 227 -18.94 -6.28 -2.28
CA ASP A 227 -17.69 -5.56 -1.99
C ASP A 227 -16.59 -6.51 -1.47
N VAL A 228 -16.98 -7.45 -0.60
CA VAL A 228 -16.06 -8.49 -0.09
C VAL A 228 -15.56 -9.39 -1.21
N LEU A 229 -16.44 -9.78 -2.14
CA LEU A 229 -16.06 -10.61 -3.29
C LEU A 229 -15.08 -9.88 -4.21
N VAL A 230 -15.31 -8.59 -4.47
CA VAL A 230 -14.40 -7.76 -5.29
C VAL A 230 -13.02 -7.68 -4.65
N ALA A 231 -12.97 -7.38 -3.34
CA ALA A 231 -11.73 -7.39 -2.58
C ALA A 231 -11.04 -8.76 -2.61
N TYR A 232 -11.81 -9.85 -2.45
CA TYR A 232 -11.30 -11.21 -2.51
C TYR A 232 -10.68 -11.56 -3.86
N ILE A 233 -11.36 -11.23 -4.96
CA ILE A 233 -10.86 -11.47 -6.31
C ILE A 233 -9.58 -10.67 -6.55
N LEU A 234 -9.57 -9.37 -6.27
CA LEU A 234 -8.38 -8.53 -6.43
C LEU A 234 -7.23 -9.01 -5.54
N GLY A 235 -7.54 -9.43 -4.30
CA GLY A 235 -6.60 -10.09 -3.39
C GLY A 235 -5.40 -9.25 -2.99
N ALA A 236 -5.57 -7.93 -2.90
CA ALA A 236 -4.53 -7.02 -2.44
C ALA A 236 -5.08 -5.73 -1.82
N ALA A 237 -4.25 -5.12 -0.98
CA ALA A 237 -4.47 -3.80 -0.45
C ALA A 237 -4.41 -2.75 -1.55
N CYS A 238 -5.54 -2.06 -1.76
CA CYS A 238 -5.61 -0.89 -2.62
C CYS A 238 -4.96 0.35 -1.98
N THR A 239 -4.84 0.39 -0.65
CA THR A 239 -4.32 1.54 0.12
C THR A 239 -3.40 1.06 1.24
N PRO A 240 -2.59 1.95 1.86
CA PRO A 240 -2.00 1.69 3.16
C PRO A 240 -3.07 1.36 4.20
N ASN A 241 -2.68 0.72 5.31
CA ASN A 241 -3.60 0.45 6.41
C ASN A 241 -4.13 1.77 7.01
N LEU A 242 -5.46 1.88 7.07
CA LEU A 242 -6.20 3.06 7.56
C LEU A 242 -6.83 2.83 8.93
N GLY A 243 -6.76 1.61 9.46
CA GLY A 243 -7.29 1.24 10.76
C GLY A 243 -6.76 2.08 11.91
N PHE A 244 -7.56 2.18 12.97
CA PHE A 244 -7.14 2.87 14.18
C PHE A 244 -5.97 2.12 14.81
N ARG A 245 -4.88 2.86 15.08
CA ARG A 245 -3.64 2.31 15.62
C ARG A 245 -3.42 2.74 17.06
N ASP A 246 -3.07 1.77 17.90
CA ASP A 246 -2.59 1.97 19.26
C ASP A 246 -1.09 1.65 19.30
N VAL A 247 -0.28 2.72 19.35
CA VAL A 247 1.18 2.66 19.18
C VAL A 247 1.86 2.66 20.55
N ASP A 248 2.77 1.70 20.74
CA ASP A 248 3.63 1.60 21.93
C ASP A 248 4.85 2.54 21.85
N ASP A 249 5.60 2.68 22.95
CA ASP A 249 6.87 3.41 22.92
C ASP A 249 7.97 2.61 22.21
N TRP A 250 8.94 3.33 21.60
CA TRP A 250 10.13 2.73 21.00
C TRP A 250 10.99 2.02 22.05
N GLN A 251 11.24 0.73 21.82
CA GLN A 251 12.07 -0.15 22.61
C GLN A 251 13.40 -0.40 21.90
N ASN A 252 14.50 -0.54 22.64
CA ASN A 252 15.80 -0.87 22.07
C ASN A 252 15.88 -2.37 21.80
N GLY A 253 16.37 -2.75 20.62
CA GLY A 253 16.61 -4.15 20.28
C GLY A 253 16.50 -4.44 18.80
N ILE A 254 17.13 -5.54 18.39
CA ILE A 254 17.04 -6.07 17.03
C ILE A 254 15.88 -7.05 16.99
N VAL A 255 14.87 -6.75 16.18
CA VAL A 255 13.76 -7.67 15.89
C VAL A 255 13.99 -8.29 14.52
N PRO A 256 14.22 -9.61 14.43
CA PRO A 256 14.31 -10.32 13.15
C PRO A 256 13.07 -10.09 12.28
N GLU A 257 13.19 -10.24 10.96
CA GLU A 257 12.10 -9.94 10.02
C GLU A 257 10.85 -10.80 10.23
N ASN A 258 11.03 -12.10 10.52
CA ASN A 258 9.94 -13.09 10.63
C ASN A 258 9.69 -13.51 12.08
N VAL A 259 9.23 -12.59 12.93
CA VAL A 259 8.90 -12.90 14.33
C VAL A 259 7.43 -12.65 14.59
N ASN A 260 6.83 -13.54 15.40
CA ASN A 260 5.47 -13.36 15.88
C ASN A 260 5.37 -12.08 16.73
N PRO A 261 4.63 -11.04 16.30
CA PRO A 261 4.51 -9.79 17.05
C PRO A 261 3.93 -9.97 18.45
N LEU A 262 3.15 -11.04 18.67
CA LEU A 262 2.54 -11.37 19.96
C LEU A 262 3.57 -11.86 20.99
N SER A 263 4.79 -12.21 20.60
CA SER A 263 5.83 -12.61 21.55
C SER A 263 6.51 -11.43 22.25
N TYR A 264 6.16 -10.19 21.88
CA TYR A 264 6.73 -8.98 22.47
C TYR A 264 5.72 -8.30 23.39
N ASP A 265 6.21 -7.87 24.54
CA ASP A 265 5.45 -7.14 25.54
C ASP A 265 5.46 -5.64 25.24
N ARG A 266 4.32 -4.99 25.50
CA ARG A 266 4.23 -3.54 25.42
C ARG A 266 4.86 -2.89 26.63
N VAL A 267 5.43 -1.70 26.44
CA VAL A 267 5.88 -0.84 27.55
C VAL A 267 4.70 -0.07 28.14
N LYS A 268 3.81 0.40 27.27
CA LYS A 268 2.59 1.10 27.67
C LYS A 268 1.36 0.20 27.56
N ASP A 269 0.49 0.37 28.55
CA ASP A 269 -0.85 -0.19 28.51
C ASP A 269 -1.60 0.29 27.26
N ARG A 270 -2.47 -0.58 26.78
CA ARG A 270 -3.30 -0.34 25.62
C ARG A 270 -4.41 0.65 25.94
N HIS A 271 -4.72 1.51 24.97
CA HIS A 271 -5.76 2.53 25.05
C HIS A 271 -7.02 2.13 24.28
N PHE A 272 -6.88 1.33 23.22
CA PHE A 272 -7.98 0.98 22.31
C PHE A 272 -8.16 -0.52 22.22
N TYR A 273 -9.43 -0.94 22.15
CA TYR A 273 -9.83 -2.33 21.92
C TYR A 273 -10.85 -2.37 20.78
N GLY A 274 -10.59 -3.26 19.81
CA GLY A 274 -11.44 -3.44 18.63
C GLY A 274 -12.30 -4.71 18.71
N GLY A 275 -13.19 -4.88 17.72
CA GLY A 275 -13.88 -6.16 17.50
C GLY A 275 -12.94 -7.22 16.90
N TYR A 276 -11.92 -6.78 16.17
CA TYR A 276 -10.79 -7.58 15.71
C TYR A 276 -9.52 -6.76 15.80
N GLU A 277 -8.38 -7.43 16.02
CA GLU A 277 -7.10 -6.76 16.26
C GLU A 277 -5.96 -7.48 15.57
N VAL A 278 -5.03 -6.70 15.02
CA VAL A 278 -3.81 -7.22 14.41
C VAL A 278 -2.62 -6.49 15.01
N ARG A 279 -1.67 -7.25 15.56
CA ARG A 279 -0.42 -6.70 16.12
C ARG A 279 0.68 -6.77 15.08
N THR A 280 1.36 -5.65 14.85
CA THR A 280 2.55 -5.54 14.00
C THR A 280 3.72 -4.92 14.75
N ILE A 281 4.93 -5.07 14.23
CA ILE A 281 6.14 -4.41 14.76
C ILE A 281 6.69 -3.44 13.72
N GLU A 282 6.82 -2.17 14.11
CA GLU A 282 7.57 -1.19 13.34
C GLU A 282 9.03 -1.17 13.81
N ARG A 283 9.97 -1.01 12.88
CA ARG A 283 11.41 -1.00 13.15
C ARG A 283 12.02 0.31 12.65
N ARG A 284 13.04 0.82 13.36
CA ARG A 284 13.84 1.95 12.89
C ARG A 284 15.28 1.84 13.34
N GLN A 285 16.17 2.48 12.59
CA GLN A 285 17.54 2.73 12.99
C GLN A 285 17.72 4.21 13.32
N ILE A 286 18.17 4.50 14.53
CA ILE A 286 18.52 5.87 14.94
C ILE A 286 20.02 6.02 15.07
N VAL A 287 20.55 7.13 14.56
CA VAL A 287 21.94 7.52 14.76
C VAL A 287 22.02 8.32 16.05
N VAL A 288 22.66 7.76 17.06
CA VAL A 288 22.90 8.41 18.35
C VAL A 288 24.31 8.99 18.33
N LYS A 289 24.42 10.30 18.56
CA LYS A 289 25.72 10.93 18.82
C LYS A 289 26.13 10.59 20.25
N LEU A 290 27.28 9.97 20.41
CA LEU A 290 27.86 9.69 21.72
C LEU A 290 28.64 10.92 22.15
N ASP A 291 28.36 11.42 23.35
CA ASP A 291 29.29 12.34 24.01
C ASP A 291 30.55 11.57 24.47
N GLU A 292 31.64 12.30 24.71
CA GLU A 292 32.94 11.70 25.08
C GLU A 292 32.84 10.83 26.34
N GLU A 293 31.92 11.14 27.27
CA GLU A 293 31.74 10.41 28.53
C GLU A 293 30.93 9.10 28.34
N THR A 294 29.98 9.06 27.41
CA THR A 294 29.18 7.86 27.10
C THR A 294 29.95 6.90 26.19
N LEU A 295 30.83 7.42 25.33
CA LEU A 295 31.69 6.59 24.47
C LEU A 295 32.60 5.66 25.28
N ASP A 296 33.20 6.16 26.35
CA ASP A 296 34.06 5.37 27.24
C ASP A 296 33.27 4.27 27.97
N ARG A 297 32.01 4.54 28.37
CA ARG A 297 31.15 3.53 29.01
C ARG A 297 30.65 2.45 28.05
N VAL A 298 30.37 2.81 26.79
CA VAL A 298 29.93 1.86 25.74
C VAL A 298 31.05 0.92 25.32
N LEU A 299 32.30 1.38 25.35
CA LEU A 299 33.48 0.55 25.07
C LEU A 299 33.74 -0.51 26.17
N GLU A 300 33.29 -0.26 27.40
CA GLU A 300 33.41 -1.22 28.51
C GLU A 300 32.30 -2.28 28.53
N ASP A 301 31.11 -1.99 27.97
CA ASP A 301 29.94 -2.87 28.03
C ASP A 301 29.65 -3.57 26.68
N HIS A 302 30.41 -4.62 26.39
CA HIS A 302 30.37 -5.41 25.14
C HIS A 302 29.07 -6.19 24.83
N ARG A 303 27.92 -5.84 25.41
CA ARG A 303 26.73 -6.73 25.39
C ARG A 303 25.60 -6.34 24.43
N PHE A 304 25.55 -5.13 23.87
CA PHE A 304 24.31 -4.71 23.18
C PHE A 304 24.47 -3.88 21.89
N TYR A 305 25.68 -3.66 21.37
CA TYR A 305 25.86 -2.76 20.24
C TYR A 305 26.58 -3.43 19.06
N SER A 306 25.92 -3.42 17.90
CA SER A 306 26.56 -3.63 16.60
C SER A 306 27.06 -2.27 16.11
N GLY A 307 28.28 -1.89 16.49
CA GLY A 307 28.88 -0.62 16.10
C GLY A 307 29.93 -0.80 15.02
N TYR A 308 29.84 -0.01 13.93
CA TYR A 308 30.98 0.27 13.07
C TYR A 308 31.63 1.58 13.53
N VAL A 309 32.91 1.55 13.88
CA VAL A 309 33.69 2.78 14.06
C VAL A 309 34.09 3.27 12.68
N VAL A 310 33.44 4.31 12.18
CA VAL A 310 33.82 4.98 10.93
C VAL A 310 34.91 6.00 11.25
N GLY A 311 36.17 5.57 11.14
CA GLY A 311 37.32 6.45 11.03
C GLY A 311 37.84 6.44 9.59
N ASP A 312 38.17 7.61 9.05
CA ASP A 312 38.57 7.80 7.65
C ASP A 312 39.56 6.73 7.16
N GLY A 313 39.06 5.85 6.28
CA GLY A 313 39.88 5.02 5.39
C GLY A 313 40.14 3.57 5.77
N LYS A 314 39.73 3.05 6.94
CA LYS A 314 39.86 1.59 7.24
C LYS A 314 38.69 1.04 8.05
N GLN A 315 37.74 0.40 7.38
CA GLN A 315 36.73 -0.46 8.01
C GLN A 315 37.43 -1.62 8.74
N ARG A 316 37.28 -1.69 10.06
CA ARG A 316 37.60 -2.90 10.83
C ARG A 316 36.29 -3.52 11.31
N GLN A 317 35.94 -4.68 10.77
CA GLN A 317 34.90 -5.54 11.33
C GLN A 317 35.37 -6.11 12.66
N ILE A 318 34.54 -6.02 13.69
CA ILE A 318 34.74 -6.75 14.95
C ILE A 318 33.90 -8.04 14.86
N PRO A 319 34.50 -9.23 14.79
CA PRO A 319 33.73 -10.47 14.75
C PRO A 319 33.17 -10.79 16.15
N ILE A 320 31.87 -11.09 16.22
CA ILE A 320 31.21 -11.59 17.44
C ILE A 320 31.34 -13.12 17.47
N PHE A 321 31.91 -13.66 18.54
CA PHE A 321 31.81 -15.09 18.87
C PHE A 321 30.57 -15.33 19.73
N VAL A 322 29.57 -16.03 19.19
CA VAL A 322 28.42 -16.53 19.95
C VAL A 322 28.86 -17.74 20.78
N ARG A 323 28.87 -17.61 22.10
CA ARG A 323 29.22 -18.71 23.01
C ARG A 323 27.96 -19.52 23.35
N GLY A 324 27.74 -20.61 22.60
CA GLY A 324 26.75 -21.63 22.97
C GLY A 324 27.17 -22.36 24.25
N THR A 325 26.27 -22.46 25.21
CA THR A 325 26.46 -23.20 26.46
C THR A 325 26.31 -24.70 26.23
N THR A 326 27.42 -25.44 26.12
CA THR A 326 27.46 -26.88 26.39
C THR A 326 28.78 -27.24 27.08
N GLN A 327 28.69 -27.87 28.25
CA GLN A 327 29.82 -28.35 29.05
C GLN A 327 30.43 -29.62 28.44
N GLY A 328 31.77 -29.68 28.37
CA GLY A 328 32.57 -30.87 28.05
C GLY A 328 34.05 -30.65 28.40
N PRO A 329 34.81 -31.68 28.83
CA PRO A 329 36.05 -31.51 29.61
C PRO A 329 37.32 -31.26 28.75
N PRO A 330 38.44 -30.77 29.34
CA PRO A 330 39.62 -30.29 28.62
C PRO A 330 40.79 -31.31 28.64
N PRO A 331 42.01 -30.98 28.16
CA PRO A 331 42.40 -30.79 26.75
C PRO A 331 43.61 -31.71 26.38
N ASN A 332 43.99 -31.78 25.10
CA ASN A 332 45.33 -32.29 24.74
C ASN A 332 46.02 -31.50 23.61
N LYS A 333 47.34 -31.40 23.78
CA LYS A 333 48.32 -30.48 23.18
C LYS A 333 48.49 -30.62 21.66
N ARG A 334 48.81 -29.51 20.94
CA ARG A 334 50.06 -29.33 20.15
C ARG A 334 50.14 -28.07 19.25
N LYS A 335 51.30 -27.39 19.38
CA LYS A 335 52.23 -26.78 18.38
C LYS A 335 51.78 -25.77 17.30
N LYS A 336 52.29 -24.54 17.48
CA LYS A 336 53.24 -23.74 16.64
C LYS A 336 53.06 -23.69 15.12
N THR A 337 52.90 -22.45 14.62
CA THR A 337 53.74 -21.75 13.60
C THR A 337 53.27 -20.27 13.56
N LYS A 338 54.01 -19.26 14.06
CA LYS A 338 55.13 -18.51 13.44
C LYS A 338 54.96 -18.26 11.94
N ASP A 339 54.55 -17.05 11.59
CA ASP A 339 55.12 -16.33 10.44
C ASP A 339 55.35 -14.84 10.78
N LYS A 340 56.55 -14.40 10.40
CA LYS A 340 57.08 -13.04 10.50
C LYS A 340 56.66 -12.30 9.23
N VAL A 341 56.16 -11.07 9.37
CA VAL A 341 56.35 -10.05 8.33
C VAL A 341 56.78 -8.73 8.97
N SER A 342 57.73 -8.12 8.28
CA SER A 342 58.65 -7.02 8.54
C SER A 342 58.06 -5.73 9.11
N VAL A 343 58.82 -5.19 10.06
CA VAL A 343 58.76 -3.80 10.55
C VAL A 343 59.47 -2.90 9.54
N SER A 344 58.77 -1.89 9.01
CA SER A 344 59.38 -0.70 8.43
C SER A 344 59.00 0.50 9.30
N ASN A 345 60.03 1.10 9.92
CA ASN A 345 59.92 2.33 10.66
C ASN A 345 59.77 3.51 9.68
N ALA A 346 58.67 4.25 9.78
CA ALA A 346 58.57 5.60 9.27
C ALA A 346 58.12 6.50 10.41
N ALA A 347 59.04 7.34 10.88
CA ALA A 347 58.76 8.41 11.83
C ALA A 347 57.94 9.49 11.11
N ILE A 348 56.74 9.79 11.59
CA ILE A 348 56.02 10.99 11.22
C ILE A 348 55.55 11.69 12.49
N GLN A 349 56.11 12.90 12.61
CA GLN A 349 55.80 14.06 13.42
C GLN A 349 54.48 14.05 14.20
N THR A 350 54.62 14.29 15.50
CA THR A 350 53.63 14.89 16.39
C THR A 350 53.15 16.23 15.83
N GLY A 351 51.95 16.23 15.25
CA GLY A 351 51.10 17.41 15.09
C GLY A 351 49.84 17.17 15.92
N SER A 352 49.75 17.81 17.08
CA SER A 352 48.55 17.82 17.91
C SER A 352 47.51 18.76 17.30
N GLU A 353 46.74 18.26 16.35
CA GLU A 353 45.42 18.79 16.06
C GLU A 353 44.40 17.81 16.62
N SER A 354 43.75 18.20 17.72
CA SER A 354 42.64 17.46 18.31
C SER A 354 41.44 17.57 17.37
N PHE A 355 41.39 16.71 16.36
CA PHE A 355 40.16 16.46 15.62
C PHE A 355 39.20 15.75 16.57
N LYS A 356 38.18 16.47 17.05
CA LYS A 356 37.03 15.90 17.74
C LYS A 356 36.27 15.02 16.75
N ALA A 357 36.60 13.74 16.71
CA ALA A 357 35.79 12.75 16.02
C ALA A 357 34.48 12.62 16.82
N GLU A 358 33.38 13.16 16.29
CA GLU A 358 32.05 12.88 16.83
C GLU A 358 31.76 11.39 16.59
N ALA A 359 31.93 10.56 17.61
CA ALA A 359 31.55 9.17 17.55
C ALA A 359 30.02 9.08 17.47
N SER A 360 29.52 8.46 16.41
CA SER A 360 28.11 8.13 16.28
C SER A 360 27.94 6.63 16.27
N THR A 361 26.87 6.15 16.90
CA THR A 361 26.49 4.75 16.88
C THR A 361 25.06 4.61 16.37
N THR A 362 24.78 3.53 15.67
CA THR A 362 23.43 3.18 15.23
C THR A 362 22.78 2.29 16.28
N VAL A 363 21.57 2.62 16.70
CA VAL A 363 20.76 1.80 17.60
C VAL A 363 19.51 1.34 16.86
N ASP A 364 19.33 0.03 16.80
CA ASP A 364 18.10 -0.59 16.33
C ASP A 364 17.01 -0.46 17.41
N GLN A 365 15.86 0.05 16.98
CA GLN A 365 14.68 0.17 17.81
C GLN A 365 13.47 -0.46 17.13
N PHE A 366 12.54 -0.92 17.95
CA PHE A 366 11.26 -1.42 17.50
C PHE A 366 10.13 -0.86 18.37
N GLN A 367 8.92 -0.81 17.83
CA GLN A 367 7.73 -0.52 18.61
C GLN A 367 6.59 -1.42 18.18
N ILE A 368 5.71 -1.74 19.12
CA ILE A 368 4.50 -2.53 18.86
C ILE A 368 3.41 -1.58 18.37
N VAL A 369 2.70 -1.99 17.33
CA VAL A 369 1.51 -1.31 16.82
C VAL A 369 0.36 -2.30 16.84
N ASP A 370 -0.67 -2.00 17.64
CA ASP A 370 -1.92 -2.76 17.65
C ASP A 370 -2.95 -2.03 16.77
N TRP A 371 -3.31 -2.65 15.65
CA TRP A 371 -4.37 -2.18 14.77
C TRP A 371 -5.73 -2.69 15.23
N THR A 372 -6.74 -1.83 15.21
CA THR A 372 -8.09 -2.15 15.68
C THR A 372 -9.13 -2.01 14.57
N TYR A 373 -9.98 -3.01 14.45
CA TYR A 373 -10.95 -3.18 13.38
C TYR A 373 -12.34 -3.50 13.92
N TYR A 374 -13.37 -3.24 13.10
CA TYR A 374 -14.74 -3.67 13.39
C TYR A 374 -14.94 -5.14 13.03
N HIS A 375 -14.44 -5.53 11.87
CA HIS A 375 -14.66 -6.86 11.32
C HIS A 375 -13.42 -7.38 10.61
N ARG A 376 -13.14 -8.67 10.81
CA ARG A 376 -12.36 -9.46 9.86
C ARG A 376 -13.30 -9.94 8.76
N VAL A 377 -12.98 -9.65 7.52
CA VAL A 377 -13.88 -9.78 6.37
C VAL A 377 -13.48 -10.95 5.49
N ILE A 378 -12.18 -11.16 5.27
CA ILE A 378 -11.63 -12.32 4.56
C ILE A 378 -10.68 -13.06 5.50
N LEU A 379 -10.89 -14.36 5.63
CA LEU A 379 -10.11 -15.20 6.55
C LEU A 379 -8.83 -15.74 5.91
N SER A 380 -8.90 -16.11 4.65
CA SER A 380 -7.78 -16.61 3.86
C SER A 380 -8.09 -16.42 2.39
N MET A 381 -7.05 -16.38 1.57
CA MET A 381 -7.16 -16.33 0.12
C MET A 381 -6.80 -17.68 -0.49
N ASP A 382 -7.59 -18.11 -1.47
CA ASP A 382 -7.29 -19.27 -2.31
C ASP A 382 -7.19 -18.84 -3.77
N SER A 383 -6.05 -19.11 -4.40
CA SER A 383 -5.78 -18.62 -5.76
C SER A 383 -6.70 -19.22 -6.81
N ASP A 384 -7.09 -20.49 -6.62
CA ASP A 384 -7.95 -21.20 -7.56
C ASP A 384 -9.38 -20.67 -7.49
N THR A 385 -9.91 -20.48 -6.28
CA THR A 385 -11.24 -19.90 -6.04
C THR A 385 -11.32 -18.46 -6.55
N ARG A 386 -10.27 -17.65 -6.37
CA ARG A 386 -10.19 -16.30 -6.93
C ARG A 386 -10.27 -16.30 -8.45
N SER A 387 -9.47 -17.15 -9.09
CA SER A 387 -9.45 -17.29 -10.54
C SER A 387 -10.83 -17.73 -11.02
N GLN A 388 -11.40 -18.77 -10.43
CA GLN A 388 -12.74 -19.26 -10.77
C GLN A 388 -13.83 -18.18 -10.64
N SER A 389 -13.81 -17.41 -9.55
CA SER A 389 -14.76 -16.32 -9.32
C SER A 389 -14.64 -15.22 -10.40
N LEU A 390 -13.41 -14.85 -10.76
CA LEU A 390 -13.17 -13.90 -11.86
C LEU A 390 -13.71 -14.46 -13.19
N TRP A 391 -13.43 -15.73 -13.47
CA TRP A 391 -13.89 -16.43 -14.67
C TRP A 391 -15.43 -16.40 -14.80
N GLU A 392 -16.16 -16.64 -13.72
CA GLU A 392 -17.64 -16.62 -13.71
C GLU A 392 -18.23 -15.22 -13.98
N ILE A 393 -17.51 -14.16 -13.59
CA ILE A 393 -17.90 -12.77 -13.85
C ILE A 393 -17.59 -12.40 -15.30
N VAL A 394 -16.40 -12.74 -15.79
CA VAL A 394 -15.91 -12.32 -17.11
C VAL A 394 -16.56 -13.11 -18.24
N GLN A 395 -16.84 -14.41 -18.10
CA GLN A 395 -17.30 -15.22 -19.22
C GLN A 395 -18.81 -15.15 -19.48
N THR A 396 -19.19 -15.15 -20.76
CA THR A 396 -20.55 -15.49 -21.19
C THR A 396 -20.78 -17.00 -21.06
N LEU A 397 -21.97 -17.42 -20.59
CA LEU A 397 -22.32 -18.83 -20.33
C LEU A 397 -22.31 -19.74 -21.58
N ASP A 398 -22.05 -19.18 -22.76
CA ASP A 398 -22.05 -19.89 -24.05
C ASP A 398 -20.62 -20.29 -24.48
N CYS A 399 -19.97 -21.14 -23.69
CA CYS A 399 -18.77 -21.89 -24.12
C CYS A 399 -19.05 -23.39 -24.20
#